data_AF-G3AZU5-F1
#
_entry.id   AF-G3AZU5-F1
#
_cell.length_a   1.000
_cell.length_b   1.000
_cell.length_c   1.000
_cell.angle_alpha   90.00
_cell.angle_beta   90.00
_cell.angle_gamma   90.00
#
_symmetry.space_group_name_H-M   'P 1'
#
loop_
_entity.id
_entity.type
_entity.pdbx_description
1 polymer ?
#
loop_
_entity_poly.entity_id
_entity_poly.type
_entity_poly.pdbx_seq_one_letter_code
_entity_poly.pdbx_strand_id
1 'polypeptide(L)'
;MDVTAEQIGAEAAPADKQPVNAHVGGGTVLPAKKSKKKVRKPQSEEEYQFQKHLFTQSGPTINTDTWLYDEQALEDLDKDKKTDRMRMLNACEKAYYDRNYPKCLELIAQAETLFGVHQHPVTTREDLDTKVKKSNRVERHITDLVHIKEKCLHKLELK
;
A
#
# COMPACT_ATOMS: atom_id res chain seq x y z
N MET A 1 -48.63 11.60 37.71
CA MET A 1 -48.50 12.99 37.21
C MET A 1 -47.15 13.03 36.48
N ASP A 2 -47.03 12.45 35.27
CA ASP A 2 -47.44 12.99 33.95
C ASP A 2 -46.71 14.34 33.69
N VAL A 3 -45.90 14.58 32.64
CA VAL A 3 -46.01 14.23 31.20
C VAL A 3 -44.63 14.40 30.46
N THR A 4 -44.41 13.50 29.48
CA THR A 4 -43.61 13.43 28.21
C THR A 4 -42.69 14.57 27.72
N ALA A 5 -41.48 14.26 27.25
CA ALA A 5 -41.03 14.00 25.85
C ALA A 5 -40.88 15.24 24.95
N GLU A 6 -39.62 15.60 24.64
CA GLU A 6 -39.28 16.49 23.51
C GLU A 6 -38.74 15.68 22.34
N GLN A 7 -39.44 15.84 21.22
CA GLN A 7 -39.17 15.33 19.89
C GLN A 7 -38.14 16.24 19.20
N ILE A 8 -37.13 15.67 18.54
CA ILE A 8 -36.36 16.40 17.51
C ILE A 8 -36.60 15.68 16.19
N GLY A 9 -37.31 16.38 15.31
CA GLY A 9 -37.83 15.87 14.06
C GLY A 9 -36.77 15.63 12.99
N ALA A 10 -37.10 14.68 12.12
CA ALA A 10 -36.49 14.47 10.83
C ALA A 10 -36.99 15.56 9.85
N GLU A 11 -36.07 16.20 9.12
CA GLU A 11 -36.43 17.01 7.95
C GLU A 11 -35.56 16.60 6.76
N ALA A 12 -36.23 16.02 5.76
CA ALA A 12 -35.69 15.61 4.49
C ALA A 12 -35.65 16.81 3.53
N ALA A 13 -34.48 17.11 2.95
CA ALA A 13 -34.34 18.11 1.90
C ALA A 13 -34.64 17.49 0.51
N PRO A 14 -35.49 18.12 -0.31
CA PRO A 14 -35.81 17.63 -1.65
C PRO A 14 -34.75 18.02 -2.70
N ALA A 15 -34.54 17.09 -3.63
CA ALA A 15 -33.78 17.29 -4.86
C ALA A 15 -34.61 18.04 -5.90
N ASP A 16 -34.04 19.06 -6.54
CA ASP A 16 -34.51 19.50 -7.86
C ASP A 16 -33.33 19.83 -8.79
N LYS A 17 -33.46 19.36 -10.03
CA LYS A 17 -32.44 19.42 -11.08
C LYS A 17 -32.91 20.44 -12.11
N GLN A 18 -32.00 21.30 -12.57
CA GLN A 18 -32.19 22.04 -13.82
C GLN A 18 -31.08 21.77 -14.84
N PRO A 19 -31.38 21.86 -16.15
CA PRO A 19 -30.79 21.04 -17.19
C PRO A 19 -29.58 21.65 -17.89
N VAL A 20 -28.82 20.75 -18.51
CA VAL A 20 -27.58 20.96 -19.25
C VAL A 20 -27.80 21.62 -20.61
N ASN A 21 -26.90 22.54 -20.99
CA ASN A 21 -26.79 23.09 -22.35
C ASN A 21 -26.45 21.99 -23.36
N ALA A 22 -27.28 21.90 -24.41
CA ALA A 22 -27.07 21.04 -25.56
C ALA A 22 -26.02 21.65 -26.50
N HIS A 23 -24.92 20.94 -26.73
CA HIS A 23 -24.08 21.15 -27.91
C HIS A 23 -24.29 19.96 -28.86
N VAL A 24 -24.95 20.26 -29.97
CA VAL A 24 -25.22 19.34 -31.08
C VAL A 24 -23.94 19.18 -31.89
N GLY A 25 -23.33 18.00 -31.81
CA GLY A 25 -22.24 17.58 -32.67
C GLY A 25 -22.51 16.14 -33.12
N GLY A 26 -22.94 15.99 -34.38
CA GLY A 26 -23.26 14.69 -34.98
C GLY A 26 -22.04 13.78 -35.04
N GLY A 27 -22.08 12.71 -34.25
CA GLY A 27 -21.15 11.60 -34.30
C GLY A 27 -21.92 10.32 -33.99
N THR A 28 -21.85 9.35 -34.89
CA THR A 28 -22.51 8.05 -34.79
C THR A 28 -22.10 7.36 -33.48
N VAL A 29 -23.00 7.34 -32.49
CA VAL A 29 -22.75 6.75 -31.17
C VAL A 29 -22.86 5.23 -31.28
N LEU A 30 -21.73 4.54 -31.39
CA LEU A 30 -21.67 3.11 -31.09
C LEU A 30 -22.22 2.88 -29.68
N PRO A 31 -23.04 1.84 -29.42
CA PRO A 31 -23.61 1.63 -28.10
C PRO A 31 -22.49 1.43 -27.09
N ALA A 32 -22.25 2.46 -26.27
CA ALA A 32 -21.28 2.41 -25.20
C ALA A 32 -21.65 1.22 -24.29
N LYS A 33 -20.73 0.25 -24.17
CA LYS A 33 -20.83 -0.79 -23.14
C LYS A 33 -21.14 -0.08 -21.82
N LYS A 34 -22.32 -0.33 -21.25
CA LYS A 34 -22.73 0.24 -19.96
C LYS A 34 -21.64 -0.09 -18.94
N SER A 35 -20.76 0.86 -18.65
CA SER A 35 -19.78 0.71 -17.59
C SER A 35 -20.59 0.63 -16.30
N LYS A 36 -20.48 -0.50 -15.59
CA LYS A 36 -21.05 -0.61 -14.25
C LYS A 36 -20.43 0.53 -13.45
N LYS A 37 -21.23 1.52 -13.05
CA LYS A 37 -20.78 2.60 -12.17
C LYS A 37 -20.15 1.93 -10.95
N LYS A 38 -18.85 2.17 -10.71
CA LYS A 38 -18.15 1.64 -9.53
C LYS A 38 -18.80 2.26 -8.29
N VAL A 39 -19.70 1.52 -7.65
CA VAL A 39 -20.26 1.90 -6.35
C VAL A 39 -19.24 1.49 -5.29
N ARG A 40 -18.81 2.44 -4.45
CA ARG A 40 -17.94 2.14 -3.31
C ARG A 40 -18.76 1.45 -2.23
N LYS A 41 -18.20 0.43 -1.59
CA LYS A 41 -18.83 -0.21 -0.43
C LYS A 41 -18.90 0.83 0.71
N PRO A 42 -20.07 1.07 1.32
CA PRO A 42 -20.15 1.93 2.50
C PRO A 42 -19.40 1.26 3.66
N GLN A 43 -18.79 2.08 4.50
CA GLN A 43 -18.16 1.64 5.74
C GLN A 43 -19.25 1.37 6.79
N SER A 44 -19.10 0.30 7.55
CA SER A 44 -19.99 0.02 8.69
C SER A 44 -19.64 0.93 9.88
N GLU A 45 -20.61 1.15 10.78
CA GLU A 45 -20.38 1.96 11.98
C GLU A 45 -19.29 1.34 12.88
N GLU A 46 -19.26 0.02 12.99
CA GLU A 46 -18.23 -0.70 13.75
C GLU A 46 -16.83 -0.48 13.19
N GLU A 47 -16.66 -0.56 11.86
CA GLU A 47 -15.37 -0.26 11.20
C GLU A 47 -14.95 1.20 11.40
N TYR A 48 -15.90 2.13 11.42
CA TYR A 48 -15.62 3.55 11.67
C TYR A 48 -15.14 3.78 13.10
N GLN A 49 -15.86 3.25 14.10
CA GLN A 49 -15.48 3.38 15.50
C GLN A 49 -14.13 2.71 15.78
N PHE A 50 -13.85 1.56 15.17
CA PHE A 50 -12.55 0.91 15.25
C PHE A 50 -11.42 1.80 14.70
N GLN A 51 -11.59 2.38 13.53
CA GLN A 51 -10.59 3.29 12.94
C GLN A 51 -10.41 4.57 13.75
N LYS A 52 -11.49 5.12 14.29
CA LYS A 52 -11.44 6.28 15.18
C LYS A 52 -10.67 5.97 16.46
N HIS A 53 -10.90 4.79 17.05
CA HIS A 53 -10.17 4.34 18.22
C HIS A 53 -8.67 4.21 17.93
N LEU A 54 -8.30 3.55 16.82
CA LEU A 54 -6.90 3.45 16.38
C LEU A 54 -6.27 4.84 16.20
N PHE A 55 -6.97 5.77 15.55
CA PHE A 55 -6.48 7.13 15.33
C PHE A 55 -6.24 7.88 16.65
N THR A 56 -7.16 7.78 17.61
CA THR A 56 -6.99 8.41 18.93
C THR A 56 -5.87 7.75 19.75
N GLN A 57 -5.67 6.44 19.59
CA GLN A 57 -4.67 5.70 20.35
C GLN A 57 -3.24 5.92 19.83
N SER A 58 -3.01 5.76 18.52
CA SER A 58 -1.67 5.85 17.93
C SER A 58 -1.33 7.26 17.44
N GLY A 59 -2.35 8.07 17.12
CA GLY A 59 -2.16 9.36 16.47
C GLY A 59 -1.62 9.25 15.03
N PRO A 60 -1.45 10.40 14.36
CA PRO A 60 -0.77 10.46 13.07
C PRO A 60 0.74 10.23 13.24
N THR A 61 1.32 9.43 12.35
CA THR A 61 2.78 9.27 12.27
C THR A 61 3.42 10.48 11.60
N ILE A 62 4.43 11.07 12.25
CA ILE A 62 5.24 12.15 11.67
C ILE A 62 6.42 11.54 10.94
N ASN A 63 6.53 11.81 9.63
CA ASN A 63 7.68 11.38 8.84
C ASN A 63 8.84 12.36 9.05
N THR A 64 9.84 11.96 9.83
CA THR A 64 11.12 12.66 10.00
C THR A 64 12.05 12.38 8.81
N ASP A 65 13.16 13.09 8.64
CA ASP A 65 14.08 12.84 7.51
C ASP A 65 14.70 11.42 7.51
N THR A 66 14.83 10.83 8.70
CA THR A 66 15.41 9.51 8.93
C THR A 66 14.37 8.42 9.15
N TRP A 67 13.08 8.73 9.05
CA TRP A 67 11.98 7.81 9.38
C TRP A 67 12.07 6.45 8.67
N LEU A 68 12.67 6.42 7.49
CA LEU A 68 12.80 5.21 6.67
C LEU A 68 13.94 4.29 7.14
N TYR A 69 14.91 4.83 7.87
CA TYR A 69 16.08 4.12 8.42
C TYR A 69 16.03 3.99 9.95
N ASP A 70 14.88 4.27 10.56
CA ASP A 70 14.67 4.05 11.98
C ASP A 70 14.82 2.55 12.29
N GLU A 71 15.91 2.18 12.96
CA GLU A 71 16.31 0.79 13.21
C GLU A 71 15.25 0.04 13.99
N GLN A 72 14.70 0.67 15.03
CA GLN A 72 13.67 0.04 15.87
C GLN A 72 12.40 -0.23 15.06
N ALA A 73 12.04 0.69 14.17
CA ALA A 73 10.87 0.53 13.32
C ALA A 73 11.09 -0.43 12.14
N LEU A 74 12.34 -0.72 11.76
CA LEU A 74 12.70 -1.74 10.76
C LEU A 74 12.75 -3.14 11.37
N GLU A 75 13.12 -3.25 12.65
CA GLU A 75 13.12 -4.52 13.39
C GLU A 75 11.70 -5.00 13.73
N ASP A 76 10.80 -4.07 14.06
CA ASP A 76 9.41 -4.37 14.45
C ASP A 76 8.43 -4.54 13.25
N LEU A 77 8.94 -4.75 12.04
CA LEU A 77 8.10 -4.86 10.84
C LEU A 77 7.30 -6.17 10.80
N ASP A 78 6.02 -6.05 10.44
CA ASP A 78 5.15 -7.21 10.25
C ASP A 78 5.05 -7.58 8.76
N LYS A 79 5.46 -8.80 8.42
CA LYS A 79 5.41 -9.33 7.05
C LYS A 79 3.99 -9.38 6.47
N ASP A 80 2.95 -9.45 7.30
CA ASP A 80 1.55 -9.55 6.84
C ASP A 80 0.98 -8.16 6.51
N LYS A 81 1.52 -7.09 7.10
CA LYS A 81 1.14 -5.71 6.82
C LYS A 81 1.77 -5.20 5.53
N LYS A 82 0.93 -4.78 4.58
CA LYS A 82 1.39 -4.24 3.29
C LYS A 82 2.28 -3.01 3.45
N THR A 83 1.95 -2.13 4.39
CA THR A 83 2.70 -0.91 4.69
C THR A 83 4.13 -1.22 5.07
N ASP A 84 4.32 -2.25 5.89
CA ASP A 84 5.61 -2.62 6.47
C ASP A 84 6.49 -3.28 5.41
N ARG A 85 5.91 -4.16 4.58
CA ARG A 85 6.58 -4.70 3.39
C ARG A 85 7.07 -3.60 2.46
N MET A 86 6.24 -2.58 2.23
CA MET A 86 6.58 -1.45 1.37
C MET A 86 7.66 -0.57 2.02
N ARG A 87 7.61 -0.38 3.35
CA ARG A 87 8.61 0.39 4.10
C ARG A 87 9.99 -0.22 3.95
N MET A 88 10.11 -1.54 4.09
CA MET A 88 11.39 -2.25 3.90
C MET A 88 11.91 -2.09 2.47
N LEU A 89 11.05 -2.25 1.45
CA LEU A 89 11.45 -2.09 0.06
C LEU A 89 11.95 -0.66 -0.21
N ASN A 90 11.20 0.35 0.25
CA ASN A 90 11.57 1.75 0.10
C ASN A 90 12.90 2.06 0.80
N ALA A 91 13.17 1.47 1.98
CA ALA A 91 14.43 1.62 2.68
C ALA A 91 15.60 1.10 1.84
N CYS A 92 15.43 -0.07 1.21
CA CYS A 92 16.43 -0.64 0.30
C CYS A 92 16.67 0.26 -0.93
N GLU A 93 15.59 0.76 -1.56
CA GLU A 93 15.67 1.67 -2.71
C GLU A 93 16.39 2.96 -2.34
N LYS A 94 16.03 3.57 -1.20
CA LYS A 94 16.67 4.79 -0.72
C LYS A 94 18.18 4.58 -0.53
N ALA A 95 18.60 3.47 0.07
CA ALA A 95 20.02 3.17 0.27
C ALA A 95 20.77 2.99 -1.06
N TYR A 96 20.12 2.39 -2.06
CA TYR A 96 20.66 2.27 -3.42
C TYR A 96 20.84 3.64 -4.10
N TYR A 97 19.83 4.52 -4.02
CA TYR A 97 19.90 5.86 -4.63
C TYR A 97 20.88 6.79 -3.89
N ASP A 98 21.01 6.63 -2.57
CA ASP A 98 22.04 7.29 -1.75
C ASP A 98 23.46 6.76 -2.04
N ARG A 99 23.60 5.77 -2.93
CA ARG A 99 24.86 5.07 -3.29
C ARG A 99 25.55 4.38 -2.11
N ASN A 100 24.81 4.14 -1.03
CA ASN A 100 25.27 3.37 0.10
C ASN A 100 24.98 1.88 -0.13
N TYR A 101 25.72 1.28 -1.06
CA TYR A 101 25.56 -0.13 -1.44
C TYR A 101 25.79 -1.12 -0.29
N PRO A 102 26.73 -0.89 0.66
CA PRO A 102 26.83 -1.74 1.84
C PRO A 102 25.55 -1.76 2.67
N LYS A 103 24.95 -0.59 2.94
CA LYS A 103 23.68 -0.51 3.68
C LYS A 103 22.51 -1.10 2.88
N CYS A 104 22.49 -0.91 1.56
CA CYS A 104 21.52 -1.57 0.67
C CYS A 104 21.51 -3.09 0.90
N LEU A 105 22.70 -3.73 0.89
CA LEU A 105 22.81 -5.18 1.06
C LEU A 105 22.42 -5.65 2.47
N GLU A 106 22.76 -4.87 3.50
CA GLU A 106 22.33 -5.14 4.88
C GLU A 106 20.80 -5.14 5.02
N LEU A 107 20.14 -4.11 4.48
CA LEU A 107 18.67 -4.00 4.49
C LEU A 107 18.02 -5.12 3.67
N ILE A 108 18.62 -5.50 2.53
CA ILE A 108 18.15 -6.63 1.73
C ILE A 108 18.24 -7.94 2.52
N ALA A 109 19.32 -8.17 3.28
CA ALA A 109 19.43 -9.36 4.12
C ALA A 109 18.34 -9.38 5.20
N GLN A 110 18.06 -8.25 5.84
CA GLN A 110 16.95 -8.13 6.78
C GLN A 110 15.60 -8.41 6.11
N ALA A 111 15.38 -7.87 4.90
CA ALA A 111 14.19 -8.10 4.11
C ALA A 111 14.01 -9.58 3.73
N GLU A 112 15.06 -10.27 3.29
CA GLU A 112 15.05 -11.71 2.99
C GLU A 112 14.60 -12.52 4.21
N THR A 113 15.08 -12.14 5.41
CA THR A 113 14.70 -12.76 6.68
C THR A 113 13.21 -12.52 6.99
N LEU A 114 12.74 -11.28 6.84
CA LEU A 114 11.34 -10.88 7.05
C LEU A 114 10.37 -11.62 6.10
N PHE A 115 10.76 -11.77 4.82
CA PHE A 115 9.94 -12.42 3.79
C PHE A 115 10.07 -13.94 3.79
N GLY A 116 10.91 -14.52 4.64
CA GLY A 116 11.21 -15.96 4.65
C GLY A 116 11.69 -16.42 3.28
N VAL A 117 12.60 -15.65 2.66
CA VAL A 117 13.30 -16.02 1.44
C VAL A 117 14.63 -16.58 1.89
N HIS A 118 14.81 -17.90 1.84
CA HIS A 118 16.12 -18.48 2.07
C HIS A 118 17.08 -18.00 0.98
N GLN A 119 18.30 -17.63 1.39
CA GLN A 119 19.39 -17.23 0.51
C GLN A 119 19.68 -18.35 -0.49
N HIS A 120 19.00 -18.33 -1.63
CA HIS A 120 19.44 -19.10 -2.77
C HIS A 120 20.56 -18.31 -3.46
N PRO A 121 21.72 -18.92 -3.72
CA PRO A 121 22.74 -18.30 -4.54
C PRO A 121 22.14 -18.13 -5.93
N VAL A 122 21.95 -16.87 -6.33
CA VAL A 122 21.66 -16.39 -7.70
C VAL A 122 21.02 -17.47 -8.58
N THR A 123 19.74 -17.73 -8.38
CA THR A 123 18.98 -18.60 -9.27
C THR A 123 18.16 -17.75 -10.22
N THR A 124 18.47 -17.94 -11.50
CA THR A 124 17.76 -17.47 -12.69
C THR A 124 16.25 -17.42 -12.50
N ARG A 125 15.61 -16.52 -13.25
CA ARG A 125 14.17 -16.21 -13.29
C ARG A 125 13.22 -17.43 -13.34
N GLU A 126 13.75 -18.61 -13.66
CA GLU A 126 13.06 -19.89 -13.83
C GLU A 126 12.87 -20.67 -12.52
N ASP A 127 13.65 -20.40 -11.46
CA ASP A 127 13.56 -21.14 -10.18
C ASP A 127 12.57 -20.53 -9.17
N LEU A 128 12.13 -19.29 -9.41
CA LEU A 128 11.15 -18.61 -8.54
C LEU A 128 9.74 -19.20 -8.65
N ASP A 129 9.42 -19.88 -9.77
CA ASP A 129 8.07 -20.37 -10.05
C ASP A 129 7.74 -21.69 -9.33
N THR A 130 8.71 -22.42 -8.78
CA THR A 130 8.45 -23.81 -8.35
C THR A 130 8.18 -24.03 -6.86
N LYS A 131 8.45 -23.10 -5.93
CA LYS A 131 8.48 -23.50 -4.50
C LYS A 131 7.89 -22.60 -3.43
N VAL A 132 7.09 -21.58 -3.75
CA VAL A 132 6.28 -20.98 -2.69
C VAL A 132 4.88 -20.66 -3.14
N LYS A 133 3.88 -21.24 -2.47
CA LYS A 133 2.50 -20.72 -2.44
C LYS A 133 2.50 -19.39 -1.68
N LYS A 134 3.25 -18.40 -2.17
CA LYS A 134 3.22 -17.04 -1.63
C LYS A 134 2.04 -16.32 -2.29
N SER A 135 1.42 -15.41 -1.55
CA SER A 135 0.46 -14.48 -2.14
C SER A 135 1.17 -13.73 -3.27
N ASN A 136 0.57 -13.66 -4.48
CA ASN A 136 1.10 -12.96 -5.66
C ASN A 136 1.66 -11.55 -5.34
N ARG A 137 1.14 -10.91 -4.29
CA ARG A 137 1.61 -9.60 -3.80
C ARG A 137 3.00 -9.65 -3.16
N VAL A 138 3.32 -10.71 -2.42
CA VAL A 138 4.63 -10.89 -1.76
C VAL A 138 5.69 -11.23 -2.80
N GLU A 139 5.35 -12.04 -3.81
CA GLU A 139 6.25 -12.40 -4.92
C GLU A 139 6.81 -11.17 -5.61
N ARG A 140 5.96 -10.18 -5.91
CA ARG A 140 6.43 -8.92 -6.53
C ARG A 140 7.49 -8.20 -5.70
N HIS A 141 7.31 -8.13 -4.38
CA HIS A 141 8.28 -7.45 -3.51
C HIS A 141 9.60 -8.22 -3.43
N ILE A 142 9.54 -9.56 -3.44
CA ILE A 142 10.74 -10.41 -3.48
C ILE A 142 11.48 -10.19 -4.80
N THR A 143 10.76 -10.20 -5.92
CA THR A 143 11.33 -9.92 -7.25
C THR A 143 12.00 -8.55 -7.29
N ASP A 144 11.35 -7.51 -6.75
CA ASP A 144 11.92 -6.17 -6.68
C ASP A 144 13.21 -6.13 -5.83
N LEU A 145 13.24 -6.84 -4.69
CA LEU A 145 14.44 -6.96 -3.86
C LEU A 145 15.61 -7.65 -4.59
N VAL A 146 15.35 -8.74 -5.32
CA VAL A 146 16.39 -9.44 -6.10
C VAL A 146 16.99 -8.50 -7.13
N HIS A 147 16.17 -7.74 -7.86
CA HIS A 147 16.68 -6.76 -8.83
C HIS A 147 17.52 -5.65 -8.18
N ILE A 148 17.13 -5.17 -6.99
CA ILE A 148 17.93 -4.18 -6.26
C ILE A 148 19.26 -4.80 -5.81
N LYS A 149 19.24 -6.04 -5.32
CA LYS A 149 20.44 -6.78 -4.89
C LYS A 149 21.45 -6.92 -6.03
N GLU A 150 21.01 -7.41 -7.19
CA GLU A 150 21.85 -7.57 -8.39
C GLU A 150 22.49 -6.24 -8.80
N LYS A 151 21.71 -5.14 -8.78
CA LYS A 151 22.23 -3.81 -9.09
C LYS A 151 23.21 -3.31 -8.03
N CYS A 152 22.96 -3.53 -6.75
CA CYS A 152 23.87 -3.16 -5.66
C CYS A 152 25.21 -3.91 -5.80
N LEU A 153 25.19 -5.21 -6.10
CA LEU A 153 26.39 -6.03 -6.34
C LEU A 153 27.18 -5.54 -7.56
N HIS A 154 26.51 -5.38 -8.71
CA HIS A 154 27.17 -4.91 -9.93
C HIS A 154 27.80 -3.52 -9.76
N LYS A 155 27.20 -2.64 -8.94
CA LYS A 155 27.79 -1.31 -8.64
C LYS A 155 28.97 -1.36 -7.67
N LEU A 156 29.07 -2.39 -6.83
CA LEU A 156 30.23 -2.63 -5.97
C LEU A 156 31.39 -3.23 -6.74
N GLU A 157 31.13 -4.13 -7.69
CA GLU A 157 32.15 -4.77 -8.53
C GLU A 157 32.77 -3.81 -9.58
N LEU A 158 32.04 -2.76 -9.97
CA LEU A 158 32.50 -1.73 -10.91
C LEU A 158 33.32 -0.60 -10.26
N LYS A 159 33.60 -0.67 -8.95
CA LYS A 159 34.40 0.32 -8.20
C LYS A 159 35.83 -0.18 -8.05
#